data_AF-A0A920S0B4-F1
#
_entry.id   AF-A0A920S0B4-F1
#
_cell.length_a   1.000
_cell.length_b   1.000
_cell.length_c   1.000
_cell.angle_alpha   90.00
_cell.angle_beta   90.00
_cell.angle_gamma   90.00
#
_symmetry.space_group_name_H-M   'P 1'
#
loop_
_entity.id
_entity.type
_entity.pdbx_description
1 polymer ?
#
loop_
_entity_poly.entity_id
_entity_poly.type
_entity_poly.pdbx_seq_one_letter_code
_entity_poly.pdbx_strand_id
1 'polypeptide(L)'
;MAEEIIKIANCSGYYGDKLSAAKEMVEGGPIDVLTGDYLAELTMAILYSQKLQRGEDKGYVGTFLKQLKEVAKMCKDKNIKIISNAGGLNPKSMAKEVDTILTELAVDATVAYIQGDDLIKDLKQLQTEGENLRTWIEKYLWQNLAARFSAQTLTSVVGELKRHWIWEQILSFALESQMHQ
;
A
#
# COMPACT_ATOMS: atom_id res chain seq x y z
N MET A 1 -0.71 -36.43 18.84
CA MET A 1 -0.72 -35.80 17.50
C MET A 1 0.22 -34.61 17.59
N ALA A 2 1.21 -34.50 16.72
CA ALA A 2 2.04 -33.31 16.70
C ALA A 2 1.16 -32.11 16.33
N GLU A 3 1.33 -31.00 17.04
CA GLU A 3 0.61 -29.76 16.78
C GLU A 3 0.98 -29.27 15.36
N GLU A 4 -0.03 -28.91 14.56
CA GLU A 4 0.16 -28.50 13.17
C GLU A 4 0.69 -27.05 13.16
N ILE A 5 2.02 -26.91 13.20
CA ILE A 5 2.71 -25.62 13.20
C ILE A 5 2.73 -25.05 11.78
N ILE A 6 2.18 -23.85 11.58
CA ILE A 6 2.27 -23.09 10.33
C ILE A 6 3.39 -22.06 10.43
N LYS A 7 4.34 -22.10 9.49
CA LYS A 7 5.48 -21.17 9.39
C LYS A 7 5.19 -20.10 8.36
N ILE A 8 5.08 -18.87 8.84
CA ILE A 8 4.79 -17.69 8.01
C ILE A 8 6.04 -16.83 7.93
N ALA A 9 6.51 -16.57 6.70
CA ALA A 9 7.57 -15.60 6.44
C ALA A 9 7.00 -14.34 5.81
N ASN A 10 7.72 -13.22 5.95
CA ASN A 10 7.38 -11.95 5.31
C ASN A 10 8.57 -11.47 4.47
N CYS A 11 8.31 -10.96 3.27
CA CYS A 11 9.35 -10.49 2.35
C CYS A 11 9.25 -9.00 2.00
N SER A 12 8.39 -8.24 2.68
CA SER A 12 8.20 -6.81 2.41
C SER A 12 7.46 -6.15 3.57
N GLY A 13 7.93 -4.94 3.95
CA GLY A 13 7.21 -4.01 4.83
C GLY A 13 6.69 -2.75 4.14
N TYR A 14 7.08 -2.46 2.89
CA TYR A 14 6.64 -1.27 2.14
C TYR A 14 6.87 -1.40 0.62
N TYR A 15 6.24 -0.54 -0.18
CA TYR A 15 6.52 -0.47 -1.61
C TYR A 15 7.95 0.04 -1.89
N GLY A 16 8.80 -0.84 -2.42
CA GLY A 16 10.17 -0.53 -2.81
C GLY A 16 11.20 -1.23 -1.93
N ASP A 17 10.76 -2.12 -1.04
CA ASP A 17 11.60 -2.99 -0.23
C ASP A 17 12.48 -3.92 -1.11
N LYS A 18 13.38 -4.64 -0.45
CA LYS A 18 14.39 -5.53 -1.03
C LYS A 18 13.75 -6.58 -1.95
N LEU A 19 13.97 -6.44 -3.26
CA LEU A 19 13.42 -7.36 -4.26
C LEU A 19 13.79 -8.83 -3.99
N SER A 20 15.04 -9.11 -3.61
CA SER A 20 15.51 -10.49 -3.38
C SER A 20 14.94 -11.13 -2.11
N ALA A 21 14.27 -10.39 -1.22
CA ALA A 21 13.76 -10.92 0.04
C ALA A 21 12.79 -12.09 -0.17
N ALA A 22 11.94 -12.04 -1.21
CA ALA A 22 11.02 -13.14 -1.51
C ALA A 22 11.78 -14.43 -1.82
N LYS A 23 12.82 -14.35 -2.64
CA LYS A 23 13.68 -15.48 -2.98
C LYS A 23 14.44 -16.00 -1.76
N GLU A 24 15.03 -15.10 -0.98
CA GLU A 24 15.77 -15.44 0.25
C GLU A 24 14.89 -16.19 1.26
N MET A 25 13.63 -15.77 1.45
CA MET A 25 12.68 -16.45 2.34
C MET A 25 12.33 -17.85 1.85
N VAL A 26 12.09 -18.01 0.54
CA VAL A 26 11.70 -19.30 -0.06
C VAL A 26 12.87 -20.27 -0.12
N GLU A 27 14.10 -19.79 -0.31
CA GLU A 27 15.32 -20.60 -0.31
C GLU A 27 15.83 -20.92 1.10
N GLY A 28 15.71 -19.98 2.04
CA GLY A 28 16.39 -20.01 3.33
C GLY A 28 15.83 -20.96 4.39
N GLY A 29 14.57 -21.40 4.28
CA GLY A 29 14.01 -22.32 5.27
C GLY A 29 12.65 -22.89 4.88
N PRO A 30 12.20 -23.95 5.57
CA PRO A 30 10.86 -24.46 5.36
C PRO A 30 9.84 -23.44 5.87
N ILE A 31 9.09 -22.86 4.96
CA ILE A 31 7.94 -21.98 5.24
C ILE A 31 6.71 -22.59 4.59
N ASP A 32 5.53 -22.31 5.14
CA ASP A 32 4.25 -22.75 4.57
C ASP A 32 3.56 -21.60 3.83
N VAL A 33 3.81 -20.36 4.28
CA VAL A 33 3.23 -19.15 3.72
C VAL A 33 4.30 -18.07 3.56
N LEU A 34 4.41 -17.52 2.36
CA LEU A 34 5.12 -16.29 2.07
C LEU A 34 4.13 -15.12 2.07
N THR A 35 4.39 -14.13 2.90
CA THR A 35 3.61 -12.90 2.97
C THR A 35 4.41 -11.71 2.47
N GLY A 36 3.72 -10.66 2.02
CA GLY A 36 4.35 -9.37 1.73
C GLY A 36 3.39 -8.24 2.05
N ASP A 37 3.88 -7.26 2.81
CA ASP A 37 3.18 -6.03 3.11
C ASP A 37 3.77 -4.90 2.28
N TYR A 38 2.94 -4.25 1.48
CA TYR A 38 3.35 -3.19 0.57
C TYR A 38 2.60 -1.89 0.81
N LEU A 39 1.53 -1.91 1.61
CA LEU A 39 0.64 -0.76 1.76
C LEU A 39 1.07 0.09 2.95
N ALA A 40 1.88 1.11 2.66
CA ALA A 40 2.12 2.24 3.55
C ALA A 40 1.34 3.49 3.10
N GLU A 41 1.26 4.52 3.94
CA GLU A 41 0.54 5.76 3.64
C GLU A 41 0.93 6.38 2.29
N LEU A 42 2.25 6.54 2.05
CA LEU A 42 2.78 7.04 0.78
C LEU A 42 2.44 6.12 -0.41
N THR A 43 2.37 4.80 -0.18
CA THR A 43 2.06 3.83 -1.23
C THR A 43 0.68 4.08 -1.80
N MET A 44 -0.31 4.37 -0.96
CA MET A 44 -1.68 4.63 -1.43
C MET A 44 -1.74 5.84 -2.36
N ALA A 45 -1.01 6.93 -2.04
CA ALA A 45 -0.92 8.10 -2.91
C ALA A 45 -0.25 7.78 -4.26
N ILE A 46 0.81 6.95 -4.24
CA ILE A 46 1.49 6.50 -5.46
C ILE A 46 0.55 5.65 -6.32
N LEU A 47 -0.15 4.68 -5.74
CA LEU A 47 -1.07 3.81 -6.47
C LEU A 47 -2.26 4.59 -7.05
N TYR A 48 -2.78 5.56 -6.31
CA TYR A 48 -3.83 6.45 -6.77
C TYR A 48 -3.37 7.29 -7.97
N SER A 49 -2.17 7.88 -7.87
CA SER A 49 -1.54 8.62 -8.97
C SER A 49 -1.33 7.74 -10.21
N GLN A 50 -0.87 6.50 -10.04
CA GLN A 50 -0.75 5.54 -11.14
C GLN A 50 -2.09 5.30 -11.84
N LYS A 51 -3.16 5.09 -11.07
CA LYS A 51 -4.50 4.87 -11.62
C LYS A 51 -4.98 6.08 -12.42
N LEU A 52 -4.82 7.29 -11.89
CA LEU A 52 -5.21 8.53 -12.57
C LEU A 52 -4.41 8.81 -13.84
N GLN A 53 -3.09 8.60 -13.80
CA GLN A 53 -2.20 9.00 -14.89
C GLN A 53 -2.04 7.93 -15.98
N ARG A 54 -2.16 6.65 -15.60
CA ARG A 54 -1.81 5.52 -16.48
C ARG A 54 -3.00 4.65 -16.85
N GLY A 55 -4.14 4.79 -16.16
CA GLY A 55 -5.38 4.10 -16.48
C GLY A 55 -6.01 3.36 -15.32
N GLU A 56 -7.33 3.12 -15.46
CA GLU A 56 -8.16 2.41 -14.47
C GLU A 56 -7.72 0.96 -14.20
N ASP A 57 -6.94 0.37 -15.11
CA ASP A 57 -6.36 -0.96 -14.95
C ASP A 57 -5.16 -0.98 -14.00
N LYS A 58 -4.61 0.18 -13.59
CA LYS A 58 -3.50 0.31 -12.64
C LYS A 58 -3.99 0.49 -11.20
N GLY A 59 -3.06 0.75 -10.28
CA GLY A 59 -3.33 0.92 -8.85
C GLY A 59 -2.90 -0.26 -7.97
N TYR A 60 -1.93 -1.06 -8.43
CA TYR A 60 -1.33 -2.17 -7.68
C TYR A 60 0.20 -2.08 -7.69
N VAL A 61 0.87 -2.82 -6.81
CA VAL A 61 2.30 -2.73 -6.58
C VAL A 61 3.09 -3.57 -7.58
N GLY A 62 3.72 -2.93 -8.56
CA GLY A 62 4.43 -3.62 -9.63
C GLY A 62 5.68 -4.39 -9.19
N THR A 63 6.31 -4.04 -8.07
CA THR A 63 7.48 -4.78 -7.55
C THR A 63 7.10 -6.17 -7.05
N PHE A 64 5.89 -6.35 -6.54
CA PHE A 64 5.38 -7.67 -6.15
C PHE A 64 5.33 -8.63 -7.35
N LEU A 65 4.90 -8.16 -8.53
CA LEU A 65 4.88 -8.99 -9.75
C LEU A 65 6.27 -9.47 -10.16
N LYS A 66 7.31 -8.63 -9.94
CA LYS A 66 8.71 -9.02 -10.18
C LYS A 66 9.16 -10.11 -9.20
N GLN A 67 8.85 -9.93 -7.91
CA GLN A 67 9.15 -10.92 -6.88
C GLN A 67 8.43 -12.25 -7.14
N LEU A 68 7.14 -12.19 -7.49
CA LEU A 68 6.35 -13.36 -7.86
C LEU A 68 6.97 -14.12 -9.03
N LYS A 69 7.38 -13.43 -10.10
CA LYS A 69 8.05 -14.05 -11.26
C LYS A 69 9.27 -14.88 -10.85
N GLU A 70 10.04 -14.41 -9.87
CA GLU A 70 11.23 -15.10 -9.40
C GLU A 70 10.91 -16.35 -8.55
N VAL A 71 9.83 -16.32 -7.77
CA VAL A 71 9.58 -17.36 -6.75
C VAL A 71 8.41 -18.31 -7.07
N ALA A 72 7.52 -17.98 -8.01
CA ALA A 72 6.28 -18.71 -8.25
C ALA A 72 6.47 -20.22 -8.45
N LYS A 73 7.45 -20.61 -9.27
CA LYS A 73 7.76 -22.03 -9.52
C LYS A 73 8.25 -22.74 -8.26
N MET A 74 9.18 -22.12 -7.53
CA MET A 74 9.72 -22.70 -6.30
C MET A 74 8.66 -22.80 -5.20
N CYS A 75 7.78 -21.80 -5.10
CA CYS A 75 6.64 -21.85 -4.18
C CYS A 75 5.69 -23.00 -4.54
N LYS A 76 5.40 -23.23 -5.82
CA LYS A 76 4.59 -24.37 -6.25
C LYS A 76 5.25 -25.70 -5.90
N ASP A 77 6.53 -25.87 -6.22
CA ASP A 77 7.28 -27.09 -5.98
C ASP A 77 7.37 -27.44 -4.48
N LYS A 78 7.46 -26.41 -3.62
CA LYS A 78 7.52 -26.54 -2.16
C LYS A 78 6.15 -26.45 -1.47
N ASN A 79 5.05 -26.32 -2.23
CA ASN A 79 3.70 -26.13 -1.72
C ASN A 79 3.53 -24.91 -0.77
N ILE A 80 4.22 -23.81 -1.07
CA ILE A 80 4.18 -22.54 -0.32
C ILE A 80 3.03 -21.68 -0.86
N LYS A 81 2.17 -21.21 0.04
CA LYS A 81 1.11 -20.24 -0.30
C LYS A 81 1.66 -18.81 -0.29
N ILE A 82 1.16 -17.96 -1.19
CA ILE A 82 1.54 -16.54 -1.26
C ILE A 82 0.32 -15.69 -0.87
N ILE A 83 0.49 -14.78 0.09
CA ILE A 83 -0.55 -13.83 0.53
C ILE A 83 0.05 -12.42 0.52
N SER A 84 -0.65 -11.45 -0.08
CA SER A 84 -0.12 -10.09 -0.21
C SER A 84 -1.23 -9.05 -0.33
N ASN A 85 -0.99 -7.87 0.24
CA ASN A 85 -1.84 -6.69 0.04
C ASN A 85 -1.37 -5.80 -1.13
N ALA A 86 -0.40 -6.27 -1.94
CA ALA A 86 0.10 -5.58 -3.13
C ALA A 86 -0.97 -5.20 -4.17
N GLY A 87 -2.17 -5.80 -4.09
CA GLY A 87 -3.31 -5.46 -4.93
C GLY A 87 -3.74 -3.99 -4.80
N GLY A 88 -3.47 -3.38 -3.63
CA GLY A 88 -3.75 -1.96 -3.38
C GLY A 88 -5.14 -1.54 -3.80
N LEU A 89 -5.22 -0.53 -4.66
CA LEU A 89 -6.48 0.04 -5.17
C LEU A 89 -7.13 -0.81 -6.27
N ASN A 90 -6.42 -1.81 -6.82
CA ASN A 90 -6.93 -2.63 -7.91
C ASN A 90 -6.47 -4.10 -7.84
N PRO A 91 -6.92 -4.83 -6.80
CA PRO A 91 -6.56 -6.23 -6.61
C PRO A 91 -7.04 -7.13 -7.77
N LYS A 92 -8.15 -6.75 -8.44
CA LYS A 92 -8.69 -7.45 -9.60
C LYS A 92 -7.75 -7.40 -10.81
N SER A 93 -7.22 -6.22 -11.16
CA SER A 93 -6.25 -6.12 -12.25
C SER A 93 -4.94 -6.81 -11.89
N MET A 94 -4.48 -6.71 -10.64
CA MET A 94 -3.28 -7.43 -10.21
C MET A 94 -3.46 -8.95 -10.37
N ALA A 95 -4.61 -9.51 -10.00
CA ALA A 95 -4.89 -10.93 -10.17
C ALA A 95 -4.76 -11.40 -11.64
N LYS A 96 -5.21 -10.60 -12.61
CA LYS A 96 -5.05 -10.91 -14.04
C LYS A 96 -3.58 -10.91 -14.48
N GLU A 97 -2.78 -9.98 -13.95
CA GLU A 97 -1.33 -9.96 -14.21
C GLU A 97 -0.66 -11.19 -13.59
N VAL A 98 -1.06 -11.57 -12.38
CA VAL A 98 -0.59 -12.81 -11.73
C VAL A 98 -0.94 -14.04 -12.58
N ASP A 99 -2.17 -14.16 -13.09
CA ASP A 99 -2.58 -15.26 -13.98
C ASP A 99 -1.72 -15.31 -15.25
N THR A 100 -1.45 -14.16 -15.86
CA THR A 100 -0.55 -14.05 -17.02
C THR A 100 0.84 -14.59 -16.69
N ILE A 101 1.40 -14.18 -15.55
CA ILE A 101 2.72 -14.62 -15.09
C ILE A 101 2.76 -16.13 -14.85
N LEU A 102 1.74 -16.68 -14.19
CA LEU A 102 1.67 -18.11 -13.91
C LEU A 102 1.57 -18.93 -15.21
N THR A 103 0.81 -18.42 -16.18
CA THR A 103 0.69 -19.02 -17.52
C THR A 103 2.04 -19.01 -18.25
N GLU A 104 2.75 -17.87 -18.26
CA GLU A 104 4.09 -17.72 -18.85
C GLU A 104 5.11 -18.71 -18.24
N LEU A 105 5.00 -18.96 -16.94
CA LEU A 105 5.89 -19.87 -16.20
C LEU A 105 5.45 -21.33 -16.22
N ALA A 106 4.32 -21.65 -16.86
CA ALA A 106 3.67 -22.96 -16.83
C ALA A 106 3.46 -23.49 -15.39
N VAL A 107 3.06 -22.60 -14.47
CA VAL A 107 2.77 -22.92 -13.07
C VAL A 107 1.26 -23.02 -12.89
N ASP A 108 0.77 -24.21 -12.56
CA ASP A 108 -0.63 -24.43 -12.22
C ASP A 108 -0.91 -24.03 -10.75
N ALA A 109 -1.47 -22.84 -10.54
CA ALA A 109 -1.84 -22.33 -9.23
C ALA A 109 -3.14 -21.52 -9.29
N THR A 110 -3.92 -21.58 -8.20
CA THR A 110 -5.17 -20.81 -8.07
C THR A 110 -4.86 -19.39 -7.59
N VAL A 111 -5.41 -18.40 -8.30
CA VAL A 111 -5.32 -16.98 -7.93
C VAL A 111 -6.66 -16.52 -7.38
N ALA A 112 -6.64 -15.89 -6.21
CA ALA A 112 -7.80 -15.28 -5.59
C ALA A 112 -7.46 -13.85 -5.15
N TYR A 113 -8.45 -12.96 -5.19
CA TYR A 113 -8.34 -11.60 -4.69
C TYR A 113 -9.59 -11.22 -3.91
N ILE A 114 -9.43 -10.30 -2.97
CA ILE A 114 -10.51 -9.73 -2.17
C ILE A 114 -10.68 -8.28 -2.58
N GLN A 115 -11.92 -7.84 -2.71
CA GLN A 115 -12.30 -6.45 -3.00
C GLN A 115 -13.54 -6.11 -2.17
N GLY A 116 -13.69 -4.84 -1.77
CA GLY A 116 -14.89 -4.34 -1.07
C GLY A 116 -14.62 -3.26 -0.04
N ASP A 117 -13.36 -2.84 0.11
CA ASP A 117 -12.88 -1.77 0.98
C ASP A 117 -12.93 -0.38 0.34
N ASP A 118 -13.17 -0.29 -0.97
CA ASP A 118 -13.33 0.98 -1.68
C ASP A 118 -14.72 1.60 -1.42
N LEU A 119 -14.76 2.53 -0.47
CA LEU A 119 -15.96 3.28 -0.10
C LEU A 119 -16.17 4.57 -0.91
N ILE A 120 -15.33 4.88 -1.90
CA ILE A 120 -15.38 6.17 -2.62
C ILE A 120 -16.77 6.45 -3.20
N LYS A 121 -17.46 5.40 -3.68
CA LYS A 121 -18.80 5.51 -4.26
C LYS A 121 -19.88 5.80 -3.22
N ASP A 122 -19.69 5.30 -2.00
CA ASP A 122 -20.65 5.37 -0.91
C ASP A 122 -20.43 6.60 -0.02
N LEU A 123 -19.32 7.32 -0.18
CA LEU A 123 -18.97 8.52 0.61
C LEU A 123 -20.12 9.51 0.77
N LYS A 124 -20.82 9.84 -0.32
CA LYS A 124 -21.93 10.80 -0.28
C LYS A 124 -23.12 10.27 0.53
N GLN A 125 -23.40 8.97 0.41
CA GLN A 125 -24.46 8.33 1.17
C GLN A 125 -24.11 8.34 2.65
N LEU A 126 -22.91 7.88 3.01
CA LEU A 126 -22.42 7.85 4.38
C LEU A 126 -22.47 9.24 5.03
N GLN A 127 -22.04 10.29 4.31
CA GLN A 127 -22.14 11.67 4.79
C GLN A 127 -23.58 12.12 5.05
N THR A 128 -24.52 11.69 4.20
CA THR A 128 -25.94 12.03 4.34
C THR A 128 -26.59 11.29 5.51
N GLU A 129 -26.14 10.06 5.78
CA GLU A 129 -26.57 9.23 6.92
C GLU A 129 -25.99 9.69 8.25
N GLY A 130 -25.17 10.75 8.26
CA GLY A 130 -24.65 11.39 9.46
C GLY A 130 -23.23 10.99 9.83
N GLU A 131 -22.55 10.16 9.02
CA GLU A 131 -21.13 9.86 9.21
C GLU A 131 -20.31 11.11 8.91
N ASN A 132 -19.86 11.76 9.99
CA ASN A 132 -19.05 12.95 9.90
C ASN A 132 -17.61 12.53 9.57
N LEU A 133 -17.33 12.32 8.28
CA LEU A 133 -16.01 11.98 7.73
C LEU A 133 -15.00 13.15 7.86
N ARG A 134 -15.05 13.90 8.96
CA ARG A 134 -14.03 14.89 9.32
C ARG A 134 -12.74 14.15 9.53
N THR A 135 -11.74 14.52 8.75
CA THR A 135 -10.38 14.02 8.96
C THR A 135 -9.86 14.52 10.32
N TRP A 136 -8.96 13.77 10.93
CA TRP A 136 -8.27 14.22 12.15
C TRP A 136 -7.56 15.55 11.93
N ILE A 137 -7.09 15.77 10.69
CA ILE A 137 -6.53 17.02 10.18
C ILE A 137 -7.54 18.17 10.30
N GLU A 138 -8.78 17.99 9.82
CA GLU A 138 -9.80 19.04 9.95
C GLU A 138 -10.20 19.32 11.39
N LYS A 139 -10.22 18.28 12.24
CA LYS A 139 -10.67 18.40 13.63
C LYS A 139 -9.62 19.06 14.54
N TYR A 140 -8.33 18.77 14.37
CA TYR A 140 -7.27 19.20 15.29
C TYR A 140 -6.25 20.16 14.68
N LEU A 141 -5.98 20.10 13.37
CA LEU A 141 -4.95 20.94 12.75
C LEU A 141 -5.40 22.41 12.74
N TRP A 142 -6.63 22.70 12.32
CA TRP A 142 -7.16 24.08 12.31
C TRP A 142 -7.36 24.67 13.70
N GLN A 143 -7.76 23.86 14.69
CA GLN A 143 -7.91 24.32 16.08
C GLN A 143 -6.55 24.69 16.70
N ASN A 144 -5.49 23.92 16.40
CA ASN A 144 -4.15 24.17 16.94
C ASN A 144 -3.34 25.20 16.13
N LEU A 145 -3.50 25.29 14.81
CA LEU A 145 -2.86 26.31 13.97
C LEU A 145 -3.45 27.70 14.21
N ALA A 146 -4.78 27.81 14.33
CA ALA A 146 -5.43 29.09 14.63
C ALA A 146 -5.13 29.58 16.06
N ALA A 147 -4.84 28.68 17.00
CA ALA A 147 -4.43 29.03 18.36
C ALA A 147 -2.95 29.47 18.46
N ARG A 148 -2.10 29.08 17.50
CA ARG A 148 -0.64 29.32 17.54
C ARG A 148 -0.16 30.46 16.64
N PHE A 149 -0.94 30.89 15.66
CA PHE A 149 -0.56 31.98 14.74
C PHE A 149 -1.71 32.96 14.52
N SER A 150 -1.42 34.27 14.59
CA SER A 150 -2.42 35.29 14.27
C SER A 150 -2.75 35.28 12.78
N ALA A 151 -3.99 35.65 12.43
CA ALA A 151 -4.52 35.58 11.07
C ALA A 151 -3.66 36.30 10.01
N GLN A 152 -2.85 37.30 10.41
CA GLN A 152 -1.96 38.05 9.51
C GLN A 152 -0.69 37.29 9.11
N THR A 153 -0.17 36.38 9.94
CA THR A 153 1.03 35.59 9.60
C THR A 153 0.70 34.44 8.66
N LEU A 154 -0.53 33.91 8.73
CA LEU A 154 -1.00 32.84 7.85
C LEU A 154 -1.20 33.30 6.41
N THR A 155 -1.63 34.55 6.17
CA THR A 155 -1.89 35.02 4.80
C THR A 155 -0.62 35.30 4.00
N SER A 156 0.45 35.78 4.64
CA SER A 156 1.74 36.02 3.98
C SER A 156 2.49 34.72 3.69
N VAL A 157 2.50 33.78 4.64
CA VAL A 157 3.16 32.48 4.50
C VAL A 157 2.47 31.59 3.45
N VAL A 158 1.12 31.57 3.42
CA VAL A 158 0.36 30.80 2.43
C VAL A 158 0.41 31.43 1.03
N GLY A 159 0.60 32.76 0.94
CA GLY A 159 0.78 33.49 -0.32
C GLY A 159 2.10 33.17 -1.04
N GLU A 160 3.19 32.95 -0.30
CA GLU A 160 4.49 32.59 -0.88
C GLU A 160 4.66 31.08 -1.12
N LEU A 161 4.01 30.23 -0.31
CA LEU A 161 4.11 28.76 -0.39
C LEU A 161 3.32 28.11 -1.54
N LYS A 162 2.46 28.86 -2.24
CA LYS A 162 1.65 28.33 -3.36
C LYS A 162 2.44 27.90 -4.60
N ARG A 163 3.77 28.02 -4.62
CA ARG A 163 4.57 27.81 -5.84
C ARG A 163 5.29 26.47 -5.99
N HIS A 164 5.41 25.60 -4.98
CA HIS A 164 6.12 24.32 -5.16
C HIS A 164 5.47 23.16 -4.38
N TRP A 165 4.79 22.29 -5.12
CA TRP A 165 4.03 21.10 -4.67
C TRP A 165 4.85 19.98 -3.99
N ILE A 166 6.17 20.10 -3.92
CA ILE A 166 7.07 19.04 -3.43
C ILE A 166 7.36 19.16 -1.93
N TRP A 167 7.08 20.32 -1.31
CA TRP A 167 7.50 20.59 0.06
C TRP A 167 6.49 20.20 1.16
N GLU A 168 5.20 20.03 0.88
CA GLU A 168 4.24 19.57 1.90
C GLU A 168 4.54 18.16 2.42
N GLN A 169 5.05 17.26 1.55
CA GLN A 169 5.48 15.93 1.99
C GLN A 169 6.77 15.95 2.81
N ILE A 170 7.68 16.90 2.55
CA ILE A 170 8.94 17.02 3.30
C ILE A 170 8.70 17.67 4.67
N LEU A 171 7.78 18.63 4.78
CA LEU A 171 7.49 19.31 6.05
C LEU A 171 6.74 18.40 7.04
N SER A 172 5.86 17.52 6.54
CA SER A 172 5.20 16.52 7.38
C SER A 172 6.23 15.56 8.00
N PHE A 173 7.24 15.16 7.23
CA PHE A 173 8.33 14.28 7.68
C PHE A 173 9.24 14.94 8.73
N ALA A 174 9.53 16.25 8.59
CA ALA A 174 10.35 16.98 9.55
C ALA A 174 9.65 17.17 10.91
N LEU A 175 8.33 17.38 10.91
CA LEU A 175 7.54 17.58 12.13
C LEU A 175 7.35 16.28 12.93
N GLU A 176 7.24 15.12 12.28
CA GLU A 176 7.19 13.83 12.96
C GLU A 176 8.51 13.46 13.65
N SER A 177 9.66 13.82 13.06
CA SER A 177 10.97 13.56 13.64
C SER A 177 11.26 14.36 14.93
N GLN A 178 10.55 15.48 15.13
CA GLN A 178 10.72 16.38 16.29
C GLN A 178 9.77 16.04 17.46
N MET A 179 8.75 15.20 17.25
CA MET A 179 7.85 14.76 18.34
C MET A 179 8.32 13.49 19.06
N HIS A 180 9.37 12.85 18.58
CA HIS A 180 9.99 11.66 19.19
C HIS A 180 11.38 11.94 19.81
N GLN A 181 11.68 13.20 20.16
CA GLN A 181 12.75 13.57 21.09
C GLN A 181 12.18 14.24 22.34
#